data_AF-A0A7X3NZ91-F1
#
_entry.id   AF-A0A7X3NZ91-F1
#
_cell.length_a   1.000
_cell.length_b   1.000
_cell.length_c   1.000
_cell.angle_alpha   90.00
_cell.angle_beta   90.00
_cell.angle_gamma   90.00
#
_symmetry.space_group_name_H-M   'P 1'
#
loop_
_entity.id
_entity.type
_entity.pdbx_description
1 polymer ?
#
loop_
_entity_poly.entity_id
_entity_poly.type
_entity_poly.pdbx_seq_one_letter_code
_entity_poly.pdbx_strand_id
1 'polypeptide(L)'
;MKVWKLSSALVCLLILIFGYQTVDAQENLAQQAYTVFQQSCLNCHGPNGAFTEEIVIEHTALIDTGAVVPGKPIESELYRRLLDKDPAKRMPQGQPQLRAAAILTIGNWIQ
;
A
#
# COMPACT_ATOMS: atom_id res chain seq x y z
N MET A 1 -37.54 -6.05 -33.67
CA MET A 1 -36.50 -5.98 -32.61
C MET A 1 -35.25 -5.35 -33.21
N LYS A 2 -35.00 -4.06 -32.95
CA LYS A 2 -33.85 -3.34 -33.52
C LYS A 2 -32.61 -3.65 -32.68
N VAL A 3 -31.74 -4.51 -33.19
CA VAL A 3 -30.38 -4.67 -32.65
C VAL A 3 -29.60 -3.39 -32.93
N TRP A 4 -29.40 -2.59 -31.89
CA TRP A 4 -28.60 -1.37 -31.98
C TRP A 4 -27.15 -1.80 -32.20
N LYS A 5 -26.63 -1.60 -33.43
CA LYS A 5 -25.20 -1.75 -33.71
C LYS A 5 -24.48 -0.65 -32.94
N LEU A 6 -24.07 -0.94 -31.71
CA LEU A 6 -23.09 -0.13 -30.99
C LEU A 6 -21.83 -0.08 -31.85
N SER A 7 -21.54 1.08 -32.43
CA SER A 7 -20.34 1.28 -33.25
C SER A 7 -19.09 0.88 -32.46
N SER A 8 -18.26 0.00 -33.03
CA SER A 8 -17.03 -0.53 -32.40
C SER A 8 -16.13 0.57 -31.80
N ALA A 9 -16.13 1.77 -32.41
CA ALA A 9 -15.41 2.94 -31.92
C ALA A 9 -15.91 3.46 -30.56
N LEU A 10 -17.21 3.37 -30.28
CA LEU A 10 -17.81 3.78 -29.00
C LEU A 10 -17.38 2.83 -27.87
N VAL A 11 -17.23 1.54 -28.19
CA VAL A 11 -16.76 0.51 -27.24
C VAL A 11 -15.28 0.70 -26.92
N CYS A 12 -14.43 0.96 -27.91
CA CYS A 12 -13.01 1.27 -27.68
C CYS A 12 -12.80 2.55 -26.86
N LEU A 13 -13.61 3.60 -27.11
CA LEU A 13 -13.52 4.86 -26.38
C LEU A 13 -13.89 4.68 -24.88
N LEU A 14 -14.90 3.86 -24.59
CA LEU A 14 -15.31 3.54 -23.22
C LEU A 14 -14.25 2.75 -22.45
N ILE A 15 -13.59 1.78 -23.09
CA ILE A 15 -12.51 1.00 -22.47
C ILE A 15 -11.32 1.89 -22.09
N LEU A 16 -10.95 2.83 -22.97
CA LEU A 16 -9.87 3.78 -22.70
C LEU A 16 -10.20 4.66 -21.49
N ILE A 17 -11.38 5.27 -21.45
CA ILE A 17 -11.80 6.14 -20.33
C ILE A 17 -11.80 5.38 -19.00
N PHE A 18 -12.31 4.14 -18.98
CA PHE A 18 -12.35 3.33 -17.76
C PHE A 18 -10.95 2.90 -17.27
N GLY A 19 -10.03 2.62 -18.20
CA GLY A 19 -8.64 2.28 -17.87
C GLY A 19 -7.85 3.44 -17.28
N TYR A 20 -8.14 4.69 -17.65
CA TYR A 20 -7.49 5.87 -17.05
C TYR A 20 -7.87 6.07 -15.58
N GLN A 21 -9.12 5.81 -15.20
CA GLN A 21 -9.61 6.04 -13.83
C GLN A 21 -8.94 5.12 -12.80
N THR A 22 -8.58 3.90 -13.18
CA THR A 22 -7.97 2.93 -12.27
C THR A 22 -6.51 3.23 -12.00
N VAL A 23 -5.77 3.73 -12.99
CA VAL A 23 -4.34 4.10 -12.84
C VAL A 23 -4.17 5.30 -11.90
N ASP A 24 -4.99 6.35 -12.07
CA ASP A 24 -4.97 7.54 -11.21
C ASP A 24 -5.27 7.19 -9.74
N ALA A 25 -6.29 6.36 -9.50
CA ALA A 25 -6.65 5.91 -8.17
C ALA A 25 -5.53 5.10 -7.47
N GLN A 26 -4.81 4.25 -8.22
CA GLN A 26 -3.70 3.45 -7.71
C GLN A 26 -2.46 4.31 -7.42
N GLU A 27 -2.10 5.23 -8.32
CA GLU A 27 -0.99 6.17 -8.10
C GLU A 27 -1.24 7.01 -6.84
N ASN A 28 -2.46 7.51 -6.68
CA ASN A 28 -2.87 8.26 -5.51
C ASN A 28 -2.71 7.45 -4.21
N LEU A 29 -3.07 6.16 -4.24
CA LEU A 29 -2.94 5.27 -3.09
C LEU A 29 -1.47 4.98 -2.74
N ALA A 30 -0.61 4.74 -3.73
CA ALA A 30 0.81 4.55 -3.51
C ALA A 30 1.46 5.77 -2.86
N GLN A 31 1.10 6.98 -3.32
CA GLN A 31 1.59 8.23 -2.73
C GLN A 31 1.10 8.41 -1.28
N GLN A 32 -0.15 8.06 -0.98
CA GLN A 32 -0.68 8.08 0.39
C GLN A 32 0.07 7.09 1.30
N ALA A 33 0.29 5.86 0.84
CA ALA A 33 1.04 4.86 1.61
C ALA A 33 2.48 5.31 1.87
N TYR A 34 3.16 5.83 0.86
CA TYR A 34 4.51 6.39 1.02
C TYR A 34 4.55 7.55 2.01
N THR A 35 3.52 8.40 2.04
CA THR A 35 3.40 9.47 3.04
C THR A 35 3.32 8.91 4.45
N VAL A 36 2.57 7.83 4.67
CA VAL A 36 2.53 7.14 5.97
C VAL A 36 3.90 6.58 6.34
N PHE A 37 4.59 5.92 5.40
CA PHE A 37 5.93 5.38 5.61
C PHE A 37 6.94 6.47 5.98
N GLN A 38 6.93 7.59 5.27
CA GLN A 38 7.81 8.71 5.55
C GLN A 38 7.60 9.27 6.95
N GLN A 39 6.35 9.44 7.37
CA GLN A 39 6.02 10.04 8.67
C GLN A 39 6.24 9.08 9.85
N SER A 40 6.03 7.78 9.64
CA SER A 40 5.86 6.82 10.73
C SER A 40 6.87 5.67 10.76
N CYS A 41 7.55 5.39 9.65
CA CYS A 41 8.44 4.22 9.53
C CYS A 41 9.90 4.64 9.31
N LEU A 42 10.14 5.64 8.46
CA LEU A 42 11.49 6.03 8.05
C LEU A 42 12.34 6.68 9.16
N ASN A 43 11.73 7.09 10.28
CA ASN A 43 12.50 7.57 11.44
C ASN A 43 13.38 6.46 12.05
N CYS A 44 12.92 5.20 11.97
CA CYS A 44 13.61 4.04 12.54
C CYS A 44 14.19 3.12 11.45
N HIS A 45 13.52 3.03 10.29
CA HIS A 45 13.89 2.14 9.18
C HIS A 45 14.40 2.89 7.94
N GLY A 46 14.54 4.22 8.02
CA GLY A 46 15.16 5.02 6.95
C GLY A 46 16.68 5.10 7.09
N PRO A 47 17.37 5.84 6.22
CA PRO A 47 18.84 5.81 6.10
C PRO A 47 19.64 6.13 7.38
N ASN A 48 19.03 6.82 8.35
CA ASN A 48 19.67 7.21 9.62
C ASN A 48 19.00 6.58 10.84
N GLY A 49 18.12 5.59 10.62
CA GLY A 49 17.38 4.93 11.67
C GLY A 49 18.18 3.85 12.37
N ALA A 50 17.82 3.51 13.61
CA ALA A 50 18.50 2.45 14.35
C ALA A 50 18.26 1.05 13.75
N PHE A 51 17.28 0.91 12.86
CA PHE A 51 16.79 -0.35 12.31
C PHE A 51 16.76 -0.34 10.77
N THR A 52 17.62 0.46 10.14
CA THR A 52 17.76 0.57 8.67
C THR A 52 18.03 -0.77 8.01
N GLU A 53 18.86 -1.60 8.65
CA GLU A 53 19.29 -2.89 8.10
C GLU A 53 18.29 -4.04 8.37
N GLU A 54 17.29 -3.83 9.25
CA GLU A 54 16.30 -4.87 9.54
C GLU A 54 15.23 -4.96 8.46
N ILE A 55 14.79 -3.81 7.95
CA ILE A 55 13.81 -3.74 6.86
C ILE A 55 14.05 -2.46 6.07
N VAL A 56 14.19 -2.62 4.76
CA VAL A 56 14.30 -1.52 3.82
C VAL A 56 12.89 -1.18 3.33
N ILE A 57 12.43 0.04 3.61
CA ILE A 57 11.11 0.52 3.17
C ILE A 57 11.18 0.99 1.71
N GLU A 58 11.34 0.02 0.81
CA GLU A 58 11.33 0.18 -0.64
C GLU A 58 10.48 -0.94 -1.24
N HIS A 59 9.71 -0.66 -2.29
CA HIS A 59 8.69 -1.57 -2.80
C HIS A 59 9.26 -2.96 -3.18
N THR A 60 10.37 -3.01 -3.91
CA THR A 60 10.98 -4.28 -4.33
C THR A 60 11.59 -5.01 -3.14
N ALA A 61 12.32 -4.32 -2.27
CA ALA A 61 12.91 -4.91 -1.07
C ALA A 61 11.87 -5.51 -0.12
N LEU A 62 10.73 -4.84 0.05
CA LEU A 62 9.62 -5.32 0.88
C LEU A 62 9.02 -6.63 0.36
N ILE A 63 8.94 -6.79 -0.96
CA ILE A 63 8.45 -8.01 -1.60
C ILE A 63 9.51 -9.12 -1.53
N ASP A 64 10.76 -8.81 -1.87
CA ASP A 64 11.86 -9.77 -1.94
C ASP A 64 12.18 -10.38 -0.56
N THR A 65 12.05 -9.58 0.51
CA THR A 65 12.21 -10.05 1.90
C THR A 65 10.99 -10.80 2.43
N GLY A 66 9.86 -10.77 1.72
CA GLY A 66 8.59 -11.32 2.17
C GLY A 66 7.91 -10.49 3.27
N ALA A 67 8.40 -9.30 3.58
CA ALA A 67 7.74 -8.38 4.52
C ALA A 67 6.36 -7.94 4.00
N VAL A 68 6.21 -7.86 2.67
CA VAL A 68 4.96 -7.64 1.95
C VAL A 68 4.70 -8.82 1.01
N VAL A 69 3.50 -9.38 1.10
CA VAL A 69 2.96 -10.36 0.16
C VAL A 69 1.88 -9.65 -0.67
N PRO A 70 2.12 -9.38 -1.98
CA PRO A 70 1.17 -8.67 -2.82
C PRO A 70 -0.21 -9.33 -2.84
N GLY A 71 -1.27 -8.52 -2.74
CA GLY A 71 -2.65 -8.97 -2.65
C GLY A 71 -3.07 -9.54 -1.30
N LYS A 72 -2.15 -9.58 -0.31
CA LYS A 72 -2.36 -10.32 0.94
C LYS A 72 -1.89 -9.55 2.17
N PRO A 73 -2.62 -8.50 2.59
CA PRO A 73 -2.23 -7.68 3.74
C PRO A 73 -2.12 -8.52 5.03
N ILE A 74 -3.04 -9.44 5.30
CA ILE A 74 -3.00 -10.24 6.55
C ILE A 74 -1.85 -11.26 6.57
N GLU A 75 -1.37 -11.71 5.40
CA GLU A 75 -0.19 -12.59 5.29
C GLU A 75 1.13 -11.80 5.30
N SER A 76 1.06 -10.46 5.20
CA SER A 76 2.24 -9.59 5.15
C SER A 76 2.71 -9.23 6.56
N GLU A 77 3.97 -9.54 6.88
CA GLU A 77 4.55 -9.25 8.18
C GLU A 77 4.49 -7.77 8.53
N LEU A 78 4.77 -6.90 7.56
CA LEU A 78 4.71 -5.45 7.71
C LEU A 78 3.35 -5.03 8.27
N TYR A 79 2.26 -5.54 7.69
CA TYR A 79 0.91 -5.17 8.09
C TYR A 79 0.53 -5.78 9.45
N ARG A 80 0.91 -7.05 9.68
CA ARG A 80 0.65 -7.75 10.95
C ARG A 80 1.28 -7.03 12.14
N ARG A 81 2.49 -6.47 11.97
CA ARG A 81 3.17 -5.66 12.98
C ARG A 81 2.43 -4.37 13.33
N LEU A 82 1.64 -3.80 12.41
CA LEU A 82 0.81 -2.62 12.71
C LEU A 82 -0.41 -2.95 13.57
N LEU A 83 -0.89 -4.20 13.47
CA LEU A 83 -2.07 -4.71 14.18
C LEU A 83 -1.75 -5.38 15.53
N ASP A 84 -0.46 -5.56 15.85
CA ASP A 84 -0.07 -6.25 17.08
C ASP A 84 -0.58 -5.52 18.33
N LYS A 85 -1.18 -6.28 19.25
CA LYS A 85 -1.73 -5.74 20.49
C LYS A 85 -0.63 -5.44 21.50
N ASP A 86 0.49 -6.17 21.44
CA ASP A 86 1.64 -5.98 22.30
C ASP A 86 2.44 -4.75 21.84
N PRO A 87 2.47 -3.65 22.62
CA PRO A 87 3.21 -2.44 22.26
C PRO A 87 4.72 -2.66 22.08
N ALA A 88 5.29 -3.71 22.68
CA ALA A 88 6.70 -4.04 22.52
C ALA A 88 7.01 -4.67 21.15
N LYS A 89 6.00 -5.24 20.49
CA LYS A 89 6.11 -5.92 19.19
C LYS A 89 5.46 -5.14 18.05
N ARG A 90 4.52 -4.25 18.37
CA ARG A 90 3.80 -3.40 17.42
C ARG A 90 4.73 -2.33 16.85
N MET A 91 4.55 -2.05 15.56
CA MET A 91 5.17 -0.91 14.91
C MET A 91 4.21 0.29 14.80
N PRO A 92 4.71 1.53 14.96
CA PRO A 92 6.09 1.88 15.32
C PRO A 92 6.39 1.58 16.81
N GLN A 93 7.55 0.99 17.09
CA GLN A 93 7.90 0.54 18.43
C GLN A 93 8.07 1.72 19.39
N GLY A 94 7.52 1.61 20.61
CA GLY A 94 7.62 2.66 21.62
C GLY A 94 6.85 3.95 21.30
N GLN A 95 6.06 3.95 20.22
CA GLN A 95 5.23 5.08 19.80
C GLN A 95 3.73 4.74 19.94
N PRO A 96 2.85 5.77 19.94
CA PRO A 96 1.42 5.54 19.82
C PRO A 96 1.09 4.71 18.57
N GLN A 97 0.05 3.89 18.67
CA GLN A 97 -0.47 3.16 17.51
C GLN A 97 -0.88 4.14 16.40
N LEU A 98 -0.62 3.75 15.15
CA LEU A 98 -1.09 4.52 14.00
C LEU A 98 -2.61 4.66 14.01
N ARG A 99 -3.10 5.79 13.49
CA ARG A 99 -4.53 5.98 13.29
C ARG A 99 -5.06 4.88 12.37
N ALA A 100 -6.28 4.42 12.63
CA ALA A 100 -6.94 3.38 11.84
C ALA A 100 -6.91 3.69 10.33
N ALA A 101 -7.09 4.94 9.93
CA ALA A 101 -7.00 5.37 8.54
C ALA A 101 -5.62 5.08 7.90
N ALA A 102 -4.52 5.36 8.61
CA ALA A 102 -3.17 5.11 8.10
C ALA A 102 -2.88 3.60 7.98
N ILE A 103 -3.36 2.81 8.93
CA ILE A 103 -3.29 1.33 8.85
C ILE A 103 -4.10 0.86 7.62
N LEU A 104 -5.33 1.34 7.44
CA LEU A 104 -6.15 0.99 6.28
C LEU A 104 -5.50 1.39 4.95
N THR A 105 -4.87 2.57 4.87
CA THR A 105 -4.11 2.99 3.69
C THR A 105 -3.01 1.99 3.33
N ILE A 106 -2.22 1.54 4.32
CA ILE A 106 -1.17 0.54 4.07
C ILE A 106 -1.78 -0.80 3.65
N GLY A 107 -2.87 -1.23 4.29
CA GLY A 107 -3.56 -2.47 3.94
C GLY A 107 -4.10 -2.45 2.51
N ASN A 108 -4.71 -1.35 2.10
CA ASN A 108 -5.22 -1.16 0.74
C ASN A 108 -4.09 -1.08 -0.28
N TRP A 109 -2.94 -0.50 0.08
CA TRP A 109 -1.78 -0.44 -0.80
C TRP A 109 -1.15 -1.81 -1.05
N ILE A 110 -1.25 -2.74 -0.09
CA ILE A 110 -0.76 -4.13 -0.26
C ILE A 110 -1.68 -4.97 -1.14
N GLN A 111 -2.98 -4.65 -1.20
CA GLN A 111 -3.99 -5.38 -1.99
C GLN A 111 -3.73 -5.27 -3.49
#